data_AF-A0A157KFT3-F1
#
_entry.id   AF-A0A157KFT3-F1
#
_cell.length_a   1.000
_cell.length_b   1.000
_cell.length_c   1.000
_cell.angle_alpha   90.00
_cell.angle_beta   90.00
_cell.angle_gamma   90.00
#
_symmetry.space_group_name_H-M   'P 1'
#
loop_
_entity.id
_entity.type
_entity.pdbx_description
1 polymer ?
#
loop_
_entity_poly.entity_id
_entity_poly.type
_entity_poly.pdbx_seq_one_letter_code
_entity_poly.pdbx_strand_id
1 'polypeptide(L)' 'MENNITATDAKDEATYYTVKSGDTLSAISKTVYGDANQYNKIFEANRPMLSSPDKIYPGQTLRIPKA' A
#
# COMPACT_ATOMS: atom_id res chain seq x y z
N MET A 1 33.38 6.34 -8.28
CA MET A 1 32.28 5.51 -8.83
C MET A 1 30.99 6.12 -8.29
N GLU A 2 30.69 7.31 -8.78
CA GLU A 2 29.45 8.00 -8.46
C GLU A 2 28.32 7.24 -9.13
N ASN A 3 27.42 6.69 -8.33
CA ASN A 3 26.22 6.04 -8.83
C ASN A 3 25.14 7.12 -8.95
N ASN A 4 25.17 7.83 -10.07
CA ASN A 4 24.23 8.88 -10.45
C ASN A 4 22.88 8.23 -10.78
N ILE A 5 22.19 7.73 -9.75
CA ILE A 5 20.78 7.38 -9.89
C ILE A 5 20.03 8.70 -9.91
N THR A 6 19.99 9.31 -11.09
CA THR A 6 18.99 10.31 -11.45
C THR A 6 17.65 9.58 -11.40
N ALA A 7 17.04 9.54 -10.21
CA ALA A 7 15.66 9.12 -10.03
C ALA A 7 14.75 10.23 -10.59
N THR A 8 14.78 10.40 -11.92
CA THR A 8 13.73 11.07 -12.67
C THR A 8 12.52 10.17 -12.69
N ASP A 9 11.83 10.14 -11.56
CA ASP A 9 10.43 9.74 -11.45
C ASP A 9 9.97 10.30 -10.12
N ALA A 10 9.30 11.45 -10.17
CA ALA A 10 8.49 11.96 -9.07
C ALA A 10 7.26 11.04 -8.87
N LYS A 11 7.50 9.74 -8.72
CA LYS A 11 6.53 8.69 -8.55
C LYS A 11 6.17 8.70 -7.08
N ASP A 12 5.24 9.59 -6.75
CA ASP A 12 4.53 9.77 -5.48
C ASP A 12 5.17 9.05 -4.29
N GLU A 13 5.75 9.83 -3.36
CA GLU A 13 6.22 9.36 -2.06
C GLU A 13 5.28 8.27 -1.53
N ALA A 14 5.71 7.03 -1.68
CA ALA A 14 4.84 5.90 -1.44
C ALA A 14 4.67 5.79 0.07
N THR A 15 3.47 6.05 0.56
CA THR A 15 3.16 5.81 1.96
C THR A 15 3.13 4.30 2.18
N TYR A 16 3.64 3.84 3.32
CA TYR A 16 3.59 2.43 3.70
C TYR A 16 2.80 2.27 4.98
N TYR A 17 1.99 1.21 5.04
CA TYR A 17 1.21 0.85 6.22
C TYR A 17 1.59 -0.56 6.67
N THR A 18 1.87 -0.73 7.95
CA THR A 18 2.10 -2.07 8.53
C THR A 18 0.80 -2.58 9.11
N VAL A 19 0.32 -3.69 8.55
CA VAL A 19 -0.92 -4.36 8.93
C VAL A 19 -0.84 -4.77 10.40
N LYS A 20 -1.88 -4.45 11.18
CA LYS A 20 -2.01 -4.85 12.59
C LYS A 20 -2.94 -6.05 12.72
N SER A 21 -2.89 -6.72 13.86
CA SER A 21 -3.82 -7.81 14.15
C SER A 21 -5.27 -7.33 14.13
N GLY A 22 -6.09 -7.96 13.28
CA GLY A 22 -7.50 -7.60 13.09
C GLY A 22 -7.76 -6.56 11.99
N ASP A 23 -6.73 -6.03 11.33
CA ASP A 23 -6.91 -5.13 10.20
C ASP A 23 -7.48 -5.88 8.98
N THR A 24 -8.37 -5.21 8.25
CA THR A 24 -8.81 -5.60 6.91
C THR A 24 -8.38 -4.54 5.91
N LEU A 25 -8.26 -4.90 4.63
CA LEU A 25 -7.82 -3.94 3.61
C LEU A 25 -8.77 -2.73 3.50
N SER A 26 -10.07 -2.96 3.68
CA SER A 26 -11.10 -1.92 3.74
C SER A 26 -10.97 -1.03 4.97
N ALA A 27 -10.62 -1.58 6.14
CA ALA A 27 -10.36 -0.79 7.34
C ALA A 27 -9.11 0.09 7.15
N ILE A 28 -8.02 -0.48 6.61
CA ILE A 28 -6.80 0.27 6.29
C ILE A 28 -7.12 1.38 5.29
N SER A 29 -7.86 1.07 4.22
CA SER A 29 -8.33 2.04 3.24
C SER A 29 -9.10 3.19 3.87
N LYS A 30 -10.04 2.88 4.78
CA LYS A 30 -10.78 3.91 5.52
C LYS A 30 -9.87 4.75 6.40
N THR A 31 -8.85 4.16 7.02
CA THR A 31 -7.89 4.89 7.85
C THR A 31 -6.98 5.80 7.03
N VAL A 32 -6.50 5.36 5.87
CA VAL A 32 -5.52 6.10 5.06
C VAL A 32 -6.16 7.06 4.06
N TYR A 33 -7.34 6.74 3.52
CA TYR A 33 -8.06 7.55 2.53
C TYR A 33 -9.35 8.18 3.04
N GLY A 34 -9.82 7.80 4.23
CA GLY A 34 -11.16 8.17 4.72
C GLY A 34 -12.29 7.35 4.10
N ASP A 35 -12.01 6.51 3.09
CA ASP A 35 -13.00 5.71 2.37
C ASP A 35 -12.61 4.23 2.35
N ALA A 36 -13.49 3.39 2.86
CA ALA A 36 -13.29 1.94 2.88
C ALA A 36 -13.29 1.34 1.48
N ASN A 37 -13.98 1.94 0.50
CA ASN A 37 -14.14 1.41 -0.86
C ASN A 37 -12.88 1.56 -1.72
N GLN A 38 -11.89 2.34 -1.26
CA GLN A 38 -10.62 2.53 -1.95
C GLN A 38 -9.60 1.40 -1.69
N TYR A 39 -10.01 0.31 -1.03
CA TYR A 39 -9.15 -0.85 -0.76
C TYR A 39 -8.57 -1.45 -2.05
N ASN A 40 -9.30 -1.34 -3.17
CA ASN A 40 -8.86 -1.81 -4.48
C ASN A 40 -7.54 -1.15 -4.91
N LYS A 41 -7.35 0.14 -4.64
CA LYS A 41 -6.10 0.86 -4.96
C LYS A 41 -4.91 0.27 -4.19
N ILE A 42 -5.12 -0.05 -2.92
CA ILE A 42 -4.10 -0.71 -2.09
C ILE A 42 -3.81 -2.10 -2.64
N PHE A 43 -4.86 -2.88 -2.97
CA PHE A 43 -4.70 -4.21 -3.54
C PHE A 43 -3.86 -4.18 -4.82
N GLU A 44 -4.22 -3.34 -5.78
CA GLU A 44 -3.53 -3.21 -7.07
C GLU A 44 -2.08 -2.75 -6.91
N ALA A 45 -1.82 -1.78 -6.04
CA ALA A 45 -0.47 -1.27 -5.78
C ALA A 45 0.49 -2.31 -5.16
N ASN A 46 -0.05 -3.42 -4.65
CA ASN A 46 0.71 -4.49 -4.01
C ASN A 46 0.63 -5.82 -4.77
N ARG A 47 0.04 -5.86 -5.98
CA ARG A 47 0.16 -7.04 -6.84
C ARG A 47 1.60 -7.15 -7.40
N PRO A 48 2.13 -8.38 -7.59
CA PRO A 48 1.49 -9.68 -7.37
C PRO A 48 1.62 -10.22 -5.94
N MET A 49 2.25 -9.50 -5.01
CA MET A 49 2.47 -9.94 -3.63
C MET A 49 1.14 -10.23 -2.92
N LEU A 50 0.14 -9.36 -3.10
CA LEU A 50 -1.22 -9.64 -2.68
C LEU A 50 -1.98 -10.36 -3.79
N SER A 51 -2.32 -11.62 -3.55
CA SER A 51 -3.15 -12.41 -4.49
C SER A 51 -4.65 -12.22 -4.29
N SER A 52 -5.06 -11.76 -3.11
CA SER A 52 -6.45 -11.44 -2.77
C SER A 52 -6.48 -10.28 -1.76
N PRO A 53 -7.50 -9.42 -1.81
CA PRO A 53 -7.62 -8.28 -0.89
C PRO A 53 -7.76 -8.70 0.58
N ASP A 54 -8.25 -9.91 0.85
CA ASP A 54 -8.44 -10.43 2.21
C ASP A 54 -7.19 -11.16 2.76
N LYS A 55 -6.20 -11.43 1.91
CA LYS A 55 -4.97 -12.16 2.27
C LYS A 55 -3.89 -11.22 2.78
N ILE A 56 -4.21 -10.43 3.79
CA ILE A 56 -3.24 -9.60 4.52
C ILE A 56 -2.96 -10.19 5.91
N TYR A 57 -1.73 -10.05 6.38
CA TYR A 57 -1.30 -10.63 7.65
C TYR A 57 -0.68 -9.56 8.57
N PRO A 58 -0.83 -9.68 9.90
CA PRO A 58 -0.19 -8.76 10.83
C PRO A 58 1.33 -8.74 10.64
N GLY A 59 1.91 -7.53 10.64
CA GLY A 59 3.33 -7.31 10.35
C GLY A 59 3.66 -7.15 8.86
N GLN A 60 2.71 -7.40 7.95
CA GLN A 60 2.90 -7.16 6.52
C GLN A 60 2.91 -5.66 6.22
N THR A 61 3.90 -5.19 5.47
CA THR A 61 3.95 -3.80 4.99
C THR A 61 3.28 -3.70 3.63
N LEU A 62 2.25 -2.86 3.52
CA LEU A 62 1.52 -2.58 2.29
C LEU A 62 1.89 -1.21 1.77
N ARG A 63 2.08 -1.11 0.45
CA ARG A 63 2.19 0.15 -0.26
C ARG A 63 0.82 0.82 -0.36
N ILE A 64 0.76 2.08 0.02
CA ILE A 64 -0.44 2.91 -0.02
C ILE A 64 -0.21 3.99 -1.09
N PRO A 65 -0.79 3.85 -2.29
CA PRO A 65 -0.70 4.91 -3.30
C PRO A 65 -1.41 6.18 -2.81
N LYS A 66 -1.10 7.36 -3.36
CA LYS A 66 -1.96 8.53 -3.12
C LYS A 66 -3.34 8.31 -3.74
N ALA A 67 -4.37 8.87 -3.10
CA ALA A 67 -5.76 8.77 -3.53
C ALA A 67 -5.97 9.47 -4.88
#